data_AF-A0A9Q1E7G9-F1
#
_entry.id   AF-A0A9Q1E7G9-F1
#
_cell.length_a   1.000
_cell.length_b   1.000
_cell.length_c   1.000
_cell.angle_alpha   90.00
_cell.angle_beta   90.00
_cell.angle_gamma   90.00
#
_symmetry.space_group_name_H-M   'P 1'
#
loop_
_entity.id
_entity.type
_entity.pdbx_description
1 polymer ?
#
loop_
_entity_poly.entity_id
_entity_poly.type
_entity_poly.pdbx_seq_one_letter_code
_entity_poly.pdbx_strand_id
1 'polypeptide(L)'
;MDALMAPQKPSAAPEEDISELHKSTCCGTAYIVPSRPTSTDRCSTWKELLEAKALELHGAAGRGGDPAAETYQEAENLIFRRAQQDSFPEEISLLKASKPRPVMPKMADLPPAHLHLFKPAFHSTGMDCFGPLQVKVGRRLENRWRIIV
;
A
#
# COMPACT_ATOMS: atom_id res chain seq x y z
N MET A 1 -73.46 46.03 -4.61
CA MET A 1 -72.02 45.80 -4.40
C MET A 1 -71.87 44.36 -3.94
N ASP A 2 -72.03 43.41 -4.85
CA ASP A 2 -70.92 42.69 -5.52
C ASP A 2 -70.22 41.76 -4.52
N ALA A 3 -70.49 40.45 -4.51
CA ALA A 3 -70.00 39.42 -5.43
C ALA A 3 -68.95 38.55 -4.71
N LEU A 4 -69.22 37.23 -4.75
CA LEU A 4 -68.29 36.13 -4.96
C LEU A 4 -66.96 36.05 -4.19
N MET A 5 -66.77 34.86 -3.62
CA MET A 5 -65.59 34.01 -3.78
C MET A 5 -64.27 34.52 -3.19
N ALA A 6 -63.68 33.66 -2.34
CA ALA A 6 -62.40 33.89 -1.68
C ALA A 6 -61.32 34.51 -2.60
N PRO A 7 -60.55 35.50 -2.13
CA PRO A 7 -59.41 35.99 -2.88
C PRO A 7 -58.22 35.03 -2.79
N GLN A 8 -57.58 34.91 -3.94
CA GLN A 8 -56.52 33.99 -4.34
C GLN A 8 -55.10 34.43 -3.94
N LYS A 9 -54.22 33.41 -3.88
CA LYS A 9 -52.80 33.27 -4.30
C LYS A 9 -51.97 34.52 -4.73
N PRO A 10 -50.64 34.49 -4.45
CA PRO A 10 -49.62 34.69 -5.49
C PRO A 10 -48.54 33.59 -5.46
N SER A 11 -48.16 32.90 -6.56
CA SER A 11 -47.42 33.34 -7.77
C SER A 11 -45.93 33.57 -7.42
N ALA A 12 -44.88 33.01 -8.04
CA ALA A 12 -44.67 32.32 -9.31
C ALA A 12 -43.33 31.52 -9.24
N ALA A 13 -43.16 30.46 -10.04
CA ALA A 13 -41.85 30.00 -10.53
C ALA A 13 -42.05 29.12 -11.79
N PRO A 14 -41.11 29.13 -12.75
CA PRO A 14 -41.41 28.91 -14.17
C PRO A 14 -41.23 27.45 -14.63
N GLU A 15 -41.85 27.16 -15.78
CA GLU A 15 -41.53 26.01 -16.62
C GLU A 15 -40.16 26.20 -17.27
N GLU A 16 -39.30 25.19 -17.17
CA GLU A 16 -38.10 25.06 -18.01
C GLU A 16 -38.02 23.64 -18.55
N ASP A 17 -38.48 23.54 -19.80
CA ASP A 17 -37.83 22.87 -20.91
C ASP A 17 -37.00 21.61 -20.59
N ILE A 18 -37.67 20.46 -20.72
CA ILE A 18 -37.03 19.15 -20.89
C ILE A 18 -36.47 19.02 -22.31
N SER A 19 -35.51 19.86 -22.66
CA SER A 19 -34.75 19.75 -23.90
C SER A 19 -33.74 18.62 -23.82
N GLU A 20 -34.18 17.48 -24.36
CA GLU A 20 -33.41 16.43 -25.03
C GLU A 20 -31.87 16.51 -24.93
N LEU A 21 -31.28 15.86 -23.93
CA LEU A 21 -29.88 15.43 -24.06
C LEU A 21 -29.88 14.03 -24.69
N HIS A 22 -29.70 14.02 -26.02
CA HIS A 22 -29.66 12.82 -26.84
C HIS A 22 -28.68 11.81 -26.24
N LYS A 23 -29.20 10.63 -25.86
CA LYS A 23 -28.37 9.49 -25.47
C LYS A 23 -27.58 9.10 -26.71
N SER A 24 -26.31 9.51 -26.78
CA SER A 24 -25.41 9.06 -27.83
C SER A 24 -25.31 7.54 -27.71
N THR A 25 -26.01 6.86 -28.60
CA THR A 25 -25.89 5.43 -28.78
C THR A 25 -24.52 5.21 -29.39
N CYS A 26 -23.51 4.99 -28.55
CA CYS A 26 -22.25 4.45 -29.01
C CYS A 26 -22.48 2.95 -29.27
N CYS A 27 -22.70 2.58 -30.53
CA CYS A 27 -22.74 1.19 -30.99
C CYS A 27 -21.34 0.54 -30.99
N GLY A 28 -20.38 1.10 -30.24
CA GLY A 28 -19.04 0.57 -30.12
C GLY A 28 -19.15 -0.81 -29.50
N THR A 29 -18.87 -1.84 -30.29
CA THR A 29 -18.55 -3.16 -29.75
C THR A 29 -17.33 -2.95 -28.87
N ALA A 30 -17.56 -2.86 -27.56
CA ALA A 30 -16.52 -2.95 -26.56
C ALA A 30 -16.06 -4.40 -26.58
N TYR A 31 -15.13 -4.72 -27.49
CA TYR A 31 -14.20 -5.77 -27.15
C TYR A 31 -13.55 -5.28 -25.86
N ILE A 32 -13.64 -6.08 -24.80
CA ILE A 32 -12.62 -6.03 -23.77
C ILE A 32 -11.35 -6.19 -24.57
N VAL A 33 -10.64 -5.09 -24.85
CA VAL A 33 -9.23 -5.16 -25.21
C VAL A 33 -8.69 -5.93 -24.02
N PRO A 34 -8.29 -7.21 -24.19
CA PRO A 34 -7.54 -7.84 -23.12
C PRO A 34 -6.39 -6.86 -22.95
N SER A 35 -6.29 -6.21 -21.78
CA SER A 35 -5.15 -5.36 -21.47
C SER A 35 -3.95 -6.16 -21.96
N ARG A 36 -3.27 -5.63 -23.00
CA ARG A 36 -2.26 -6.35 -23.78
C ARG A 36 -1.53 -7.23 -22.79
N PRO A 37 -1.55 -8.58 -22.88
CA PRO A 37 -1.01 -9.42 -21.84
C PRO A 37 0.40 -8.91 -21.60
N THR A 38 0.59 -8.21 -20.49
CA THR A 38 1.91 -7.74 -20.13
C THR A 38 2.70 -9.03 -20.06
N SER A 39 3.85 -9.04 -20.71
CA SER A 39 4.69 -10.23 -20.93
C SER A 39 4.96 -11.07 -19.68
N THR A 40 4.63 -10.52 -18.52
CA THR A 40 4.76 -11.05 -17.16
C THR A 40 4.06 -12.39 -16.92
N ASP A 41 2.91 -12.67 -17.54
CA ASP A 41 2.12 -13.87 -17.20
C ASP A 41 2.72 -15.18 -17.78
N ARG A 42 3.77 -15.07 -18.60
CA ARG A 42 4.44 -16.18 -19.27
C ARG A 42 5.87 -16.42 -18.78
N CYS A 43 6.37 -15.59 -17.87
CA CYS A 43 7.72 -15.72 -17.35
C CYS A 43 7.74 -16.83 -16.30
N SER A 44 8.58 -17.84 -16.52
CA SER A 44 8.73 -18.96 -15.58
C SER A 44 9.85 -18.73 -14.57
N THR A 45 10.78 -17.82 -14.90
CA THR A 45 11.90 -17.44 -14.05
C THR A 45 11.85 -15.97 -13.68
N TRP A 46 12.39 -15.64 -12.51
CA TRP A 46 12.53 -14.25 -12.04
C TRP A 46 13.34 -13.40 -13.01
N LYS A 47 14.42 -13.97 -13.56
CA LYS A 47 15.30 -13.28 -14.50
C LYS A 47 14.56 -12.86 -15.78
N GLU A 48 13.77 -13.75 -16.37
CA GLU A 48 12.93 -13.44 -17.54
C GLU A 48 11.93 -12.32 -17.26
N LEU A 49 11.29 -12.36 -16.08
CA LEU A 49 10.31 -11.35 -15.68
C LEU A 49 10.96 -9.96 -15.51
N LEU A 50 12.13 -9.95 -14.89
CA LEU A 50 12.92 -8.76 -14.61
C LEU A 50 13.46 -8.13 -15.90
N GLU A 51 14.01 -8.93 -16.80
CA GLU A 51 14.49 -8.48 -18.12
C GLU A 51 13.32 -7.97 -18.97
N ALA A 52 12.19 -8.67 -19.01
CA ALA A 52 11.00 -8.21 -19.72
C ALA A 52 10.50 -6.86 -19.20
N LYS A 53 10.51 -6.65 -17.88
CA LYS A 53 10.14 -5.36 -17.30
C LYS A 53 11.18 -4.27 -17.49
N ALA A 54 12.47 -4.57 -17.41
CA ALA A 54 13.52 -3.60 -17.69
C ALA A 54 13.44 -3.11 -19.14
N LEU A 55 13.21 -4.01 -20.10
CA LEU A 55 13.01 -3.67 -21.50
C LEU A 55 11.75 -2.83 -21.74
N GLU A 56 10.65 -3.13 -21.02
CA GLU A 56 9.42 -2.34 -21.09
C GLU A 56 9.64 -0.91 -20.61
N LEU A 57 10.38 -0.71 -19.51
CA LEU A 57 10.72 0.59 -18.95
C LEU A 57 11.69 1.37 -19.84
N HIS A 58 12.67 0.68 -20.43
CA HIS A 58 13.70 1.29 -21.27
C HIS A 58 13.13 1.89 -22.57
N GLY A 59 11.97 1.38 -23.03
CA GLY A 59 11.24 1.94 -24.17
C GLY A 59 12.04 1.98 -25.48
N ALA A 60 11.49 2.60 -26.53
CA ALA A 60 12.13 2.68 -27.85
C ALA A 60 13.29 3.70 -27.92
N ALA A 61 13.54 4.46 -26.85
CA ALA A 61 14.60 5.46 -26.76
C ALA A 61 15.99 4.84 -26.52
N GLY A 62 16.04 3.58 -26.07
CA GLY A 62 17.23 2.80 -25.76
C GLY A 62 17.92 2.13 -26.94
N ARG A 63 18.01 2.79 -28.10
CA ARG A 63 18.67 2.19 -29.28
C ARG A 63 20.20 2.29 -29.14
N GLY A 64 20.80 1.45 -28.30
CA GLY A 64 22.23 1.14 -28.42
C GLY A 64 23.05 0.94 -27.14
N GLY A 65 22.43 0.83 -25.97
CA GLY A 65 23.14 0.49 -24.73
C GLY A 65 22.44 -0.59 -23.93
N ASP A 66 23.19 -1.40 -23.19
CA ASP A 66 22.62 -2.27 -22.17
C ASP A 66 21.83 -1.40 -21.17
N PRO A 67 20.64 -1.86 -20.72
CA PRO A 67 19.83 -1.10 -19.77
C PRO A 67 20.64 -0.80 -18.50
N ALA A 68 20.59 0.46 -18.06
CA ALA A 68 21.31 0.93 -16.89
C ALA A 68 20.85 0.17 -15.63
N ALA A 69 21.75 0.01 -14.65
CA ALA A 69 21.48 -0.70 -13.40
C ALA A 69 20.25 -0.13 -12.64
N GLU A 70 20.03 1.18 -12.76
CA GLU A 70 18.86 1.88 -12.22
C GLU A 70 17.53 1.37 -12.80
N THR A 71 17.49 1.02 -14.09
CA THR A 71 16.30 0.49 -14.74
C THR A 71 15.93 -0.89 -14.21
N TYR A 72 16.94 -1.71 -13.90
CA TYR A 72 16.72 -3.00 -13.25
C TYR A 72 16.21 -2.83 -11.82
N GLN A 73 16.78 -1.91 -11.05
CA GLN A 73 16.29 -1.61 -9.70
C GLN A 73 14.84 -1.10 -9.72
N GLU A 74 14.48 -0.27 -10.70
CA GLU A 74 13.10 0.17 -10.89
C GLU A 74 12.17 -0.99 -11.29
N ALA A 75 12.61 -1.85 -12.19
CA ALA A 75 11.88 -3.05 -12.60
C ALA A 75 11.62 -3.98 -11.39
N GLU A 76 12.62 -4.25 -10.56
CA GLU A 76 12.47 -5.03 -9.32
C GLU A 76 11.40 -4.45 -8.41
N ASN A 77 11.49 -3.14 -8.13
CA ASN A 77 10.55 -2.45 -7.26
C ASN A 77 9.12 -2.52 -7.81
N LEU A 78 8.94 -2.37 -9.11
CA LEU A 78 7.62 -2.46 -9.74
C LEU A 78 7.04 -3.87 -9.65
N ILE A 79 7.86 -4.90 -9.89
CA ILE A 79 7.43 -6.29 -9.78
C ILE A 79 7.01 -6.60 -8.34
N PHE A 80 7.83 -6.22 -7.35
CA PHE A 80 7.48 -6.43 -5.94
C PHE A 80 6.21 -5.68 -5.54
N ARG A 81 6.07 -4.41 -5.93
CA ARG A 81 4.84 -3.65 -5.64
C ARG A 81 3.61 -4.31 -6.26
N ARG A 82 3.73 -4.83 -7.48
CA ARG A 82 2.62 -5.54 -8.13
C ARG A 82 2.27 -6.83 -7.39
N ALA A 83 3.27 -7.65 -7.07
CA ALA A 83 3.06 -8.89 -6.31
C ALA A 83 2.42 -8.62 -4.94
N GLN A 84 2.84 -7.55 -4.26
CA GLN A 84 2.23 -7.10 -3.01
C GLN A 84 0.78 -6.65 -3.22
N GLN A 85 0.48 -5.89 -4.27
CA GLN A 85 -0.90 -5.46 -4.60
C GLN A 85 -1.82 -6.64 -4.91
N ASP A 86 -1.33 -7.63 -5.63
CA ASP A 86 -2.11 -8.79 -6.03
C ASP A 86 -2.34 -9.75 -4.86
N SER A 87 -1.36 -9.87 -3.94
CA SER A 87 -1.47 -10.74 -2.78
C SER A 87 -2.17 -10.10 -1.57
N PHE A 88 -2.06 -8.77 -1.42
CA PHE A 88 -2.50 -8.03 -0.22
C PHE A 88 -3.22 -6.69 -0.57
N PRO A 89 -4.27 -6.72 -1.40
CA PRO A 89 -4.91 -5.50 -1.88
C PRO A 89 -5.58 -4.70 -0.75
N GLU A 90 -6.23 -5.39 0.18
CA GLU A 90 -6.91 -4.77 1.33
C GLU A 90 -5.91 -4.10 2.26
N GLU A 91 -4.84 -4.79 2.65
CA GLU A 91 -3.80 -4.27 3.53
C GLU A 91 -3.14 -3.03 2.93
N ILE A 92 -2.85 -3.03 1.62
CA ILE A 92 -2.27 -1.87 0.94
C ILE A 92 -3.24 -0.70 0.92
N SER A 93 -4.53 -0.94 0.66
CA SER A 93 -5.55 0.12 0.71
C SER A 93 -5.69 0.71 2.12
N LEU A 94 -5.66 -0.13 3.15
CA LEU A 94 -5.75 0.26 4.56
C LEU A 94 -4.51 1.04 4.99
N LEU A 95 -3.31 0.57 4.64
CA LEU A 95 -2.04 1.26 4.90
C LEU A 95 -2.01 2.64 4.23
N LYS A 96 -2.44 2.75 2.97
CA LYS A 96 -2.56 4.04 2.27
C LYS A 96 -3.57 4.98 2.94
N ALA A 97 -4.64 4.43 3.52
CA ALA A 97 -5.64 5.17 4.27
C ALA A 97 -5.26 5.41 5.75
N SER A 98 -3.99 5.17 6.12
CA SER A 98 -3.45 5.25 7.50
C SER A 98 -4.25 4.48 8.55
N LYS A 99 -4.97 3.43 8.14
CA LYS A 99 -5.74 2.55 9.02
C LYS A 99 -4.98 1.24 9.24
N PRO A 100 -4.52 0.92 10.46
CA PRO A 100 -3.91 -0.37 10.73
C PRO A 100 -4.99 -1.47 10.65
N ARG A 101 -4.72 -2.54 9.91
CA ARG A 101 -5.57 -3.75 9.94
C ARG A 101 -5.30 -4.48 11.27
N PRO A 102 -6.31 -4.75 12.10
CA PRO A 102 -6.13 -5.58 13.28
C PRO A 102 -6.02 -7.05 12.84
N VAL A 103 -4.85 -7.44 12.34
CA VAL A 103 -4.52 -8.85 12.15
C VAL A 103 -4.03 -9.37 13.48
N MET A 104 -4.67 -10.43 13.97
CA MET A 104 -4.18 -11.10 15.18
C MET A 104 -2.75 -11.60 14.88
N PRO A 105 -1.73 -11.14 15.62
CA PRO A 105 -0.37 -11.57 15.35
C PRO A 105 -0.30 -13.09 15.48
N LYS A 106 0.42 -13.75 14.57
CA LYS A 106 0.74 -15.17 14.73
C LYS A 106 1.63 -15.27 15.97
N MET A 107 1.03 -15.70 17.09
CA MET A 107 1.73 -15.89 18.35
C MET A 107 2.69 -17.08 18.20
N ALA A 108 3.97 -16.85 18.42
CA ALA A 108 4.93 -17.93 18.62
C ALA A 108 4.68 -18.58 20.00
N ASP A 109 5.20 -19.80 20.19
CA ASP A 109 5.18 -20.44 21.50
C ASP A 109 5.84 -19.55 22.56
N LEU A 110 5.29 -19.57 23.78
CA LEU A 110 5.87 -18.81 24.88
C LEU A 110 7.31 -19.29 25.16
N PRO A 111 8.24 -18.37 25.49
CA PRO A 111 9.59 -18.77 25.85
C PRO A 111 9.56 -19.72 27.06
N PRO A 112 10.44 -20.74 27.12
CA PRO A 112 10.45 -21.73 28.21
C PRO A 112 10.53 -21.10 29.61
N ALA A 113 11.20 -19.96 29.73
CA ALA A 113 11.28 -19.17 30.96
C ALA A 113 9.91 -18.83 31.56
N HIS A 114 8.87 -18.66 30.73
CA HIS A 114 7.51 -18.35 31.17
C HIS A 114 6.69 -19.61 31.50
N LEU A 115 7.15 -20.79 31.11
CA LEU A 115 6.48 -22.07 31.33
C LEU A 115 6.94 -22.79 32.61
N HIS A 116 7.86 -22.17 33.34
CA HIS A 116 8.53 -22.73 34.51
C HIS A 116 7.71 -22.58 35.80
N LEU A 117 6.71 -23.45 35.99
CA LEU A 117 6.00 -23.61 37.26
C LEU A 117 6.93 -24.26 38.33
N PHE A 118 6.77 -23.87 39.60
CA PHE A 118 7.51 -24.41 40.76
C PHE A 118 9.03 -24.20 40.77
N LYS A 119 9.53 -23.17 40.09
CA LYS A 119 10.94 -22.76 40.21
C LYS A 119 11.14 -21.78 41.37
N PRO A 120 12.34 -21.75 41.97
CA PRO A 120 12.66 -20.78 43.02
C PRO A 120 12.64 -19.34 42.47
N ALA A 121 12.54 -18.36 43.37
CA ALA A 121 12.63 -16.95 43.01
C ALA A 121 13.94 -16.66 42.23
N PHE A 122 13.87 -15.78 41.23
CA PHE A 122 14.98 -15.41 40.34
C PHE A 122 15.55 -16.55 39.46
N HIS A 123 14.81 -17.65 39.24
CA HIS A 123 15.24 -18.73 38.34
C HIS A 123 15.32 -18.30 36.86
N SER A 124 14.56 -17.29 36.46
CA SER A 124 14.60 -16.72 35.11
C SER A 124 14.60 -15.21 35.23
N THR A 125 15.79 -14.61 35.14
CA THR A 125 15.98 -13.15 35.08
C THR A 125 16.23 -12.74 33.62
N GLY A 126 15.55 -11.68 33.19
CA GLY A 126 15.84 -11.05 31.91
C GLY A 126 17.09 -10.18 32.03
N MET A 127 17.94 -10.19 31.01
CA MET A 127 19.07 -9.26 30.90
C MET A 127 18.77 -8.33 29.73
N ASP A 128 18.85 -7.03 29.96
CA ASP A 128 18.69 -6.03 28.89
C ASP A 128 19.95 -5.19 28.73
N CYS A 129 20.30 -4.91 27.47
CA CYS A 129 21.46 -4.12 27.09
C CYS A 129 21.00 -2.73 26.67
N PHE A 130 21.25 -1.74 27.53
CA PHE A 130 20.91 -0.35 27.23
C PHE A 130 22.02 0.35 26.43
N GLY A 131 21.55 1.11 25.44
CA GLY A 131 22.28 1.76 24.36
C GLY A 131 23.34 2.78 24.77
N PRO A 132 24.23 3.16 23.82
CA PRO A 132 25.51 3.79 24.08
C PRO A 132 25.29 5.10 24.83
N LEU A 133 25.57 5.05 26.12
CA LEU A 133 25.55 6.23 26.97
C LEU A 133 26.89 6.91 26.84
N GLN A 134 26.86 8.23 26.64
CA GLN A 134 28.05 9.04 26.77
C GLN A 134 28.44 9.12 28.25
N VAL A 135 29.43 8.32 28.62
CA VAL A 135 30.00 8.33 29.96
C VAL A 135 31.26 9.18 29.94
N LYS A 136 31.35 10.11 30.90
CA LYS A 136 32.57 10.89 31.09
C LYS A 136 33.65 10.02 31.70
N VAL A 137 34.71 9.77 30.95
CA VAL A 137 35.91 9.05 31.39
C VAL A 137 37.07 10.04 31.48
N GLY A 138 37.31 10.56 32.69
CA GLY A 138 38.30 11.62 32.92
C GLY A 138 37.96 12.90 32.15
N ARG A 139 38.81 13.27 31.18
CA ARG A 139 38.60 14.44 30.29
C ARG A 139 37.88 14.08 28.98
N ARG A 140 37.62 12.80 28.71
CA ARG A 140 37.01 12.33 27.46
C ARG A 140 35.56 11.87 27.71
N LEU A 141 34.76 11.90 26.65
CA LEU A 141 33.43 11.29 26.62
C LEU A 141 33.52 10.02 25.76
N GLU A 142 33.05 8.91 26.30
CA GLU A 142 33.08 7.61 25.62
C GLU A 142 31.67 7.01 25.59
N ASN A 143 31.31 6.39 24.47
CA ASN A 143 30.05 5.68 24.32
C ASN A 143 30.18 4.28 24.93
N ARG A 144 29.42 4.00 26.00
CA ARG A 144 29.42 2.70 26.68
C ARG A 144 28.03 2.11 26.78
N TRP A 145 27.95 0.79 26.63
CA TRP A 145 26.74 0.01 26.84
C TRP A 145 26.60 -0.36 28.31
N ARG A 146 25.37 -0.44 28.81
CA ARG A 146 25.09 -0.90 30.18
C ARG A 146 24.19 -2.12 30.14
N ILE A 147 24.42 -3.05 31.06
CA ILE A 147 23.57 -4.23 31.24
C ILE A 147 22.73 -4.02 32.50
N ILE A 148 21.45 -4.33 32.42
CA ILE A 148 20.51 -4.33 33.54
C ILE A 148 19.99 -5.77 33.71
N VAL A 149 19.92 -6.20 34.97
CA VAL A 149 19.51 -7.54 35.43
C VAL A 149 18.31 -7.44 36.34
#